data_AF-A0A7W7HH26-F1
#
_entry.id   AF-A0A7W7HH26-F1
#
_cell.length_a   1.000
_cell.length_b   1.000
_cell.length_c   1.000
_cell.angle_alpha   90.00
_cell.angle_beta   90.00
_cell.angle_gamma   90.00
#
_symmetry.space_group_name_H-M   'P 1'
#
loop_
_entity.id
_entity.type
_entity.pdbx_description
1 polymer ?
#
loop_
_entity_poly.entity_id
_entity_poly.type
_entity_poly.pdbx_seq_one_letter_code
_entity_poly.pdbx_strand_id
1 'polypeptide(L)'
;MIKTRRSVGGRLGDAAQWALIGMYLLGSFGILVLAVVNSGDVGALLDPGLDRLDDPKVSVPLGWDSAANPLVWIFGVARLTAILIVPVAAFGVILGGLSAAAARRAGDRRRLNFALLRIVVWVVLFAVAFSPYGEQLHIWLAD
;
A
#
# COMPACT_ATOMS: atom_id res chain seq x y z
N MET A 1 29.43 0.37 -22.76
CA MET A 1 28.52 0.39 -21.60
C MET A 1 27.49 1.51 -21.80
N ILE A 2 26.35 1.21 -22.44
CA ILE A 2 25.36 2.23 -22.80
C ILE A 2 24.51 2.55 -21.55
N LYS A 3 24.80 3.67 -20.89
CA LYS A 3 23.91 4.25 -19.88
C LYS A 3 22.63 4.72 -20.61
N THR A 4 21.62 3.86 -20.65
CA THR A 4 20.28 4.23 -21.11
C THR A 4 19.73 5.32 -20.20
N ARG A 5 19.84 6.59 -20.63
CA ARG A 5 19.17 7.73 -19.98
C ARG A 5 17.70 7.36 -19.83
N ARG A 6 17.24 7.10 -18.61
CA ARG A 6 15.81 6.91 -18.34
C ARG A 6 15.12 8.21 -18.74
N SER A 7 14.11 8.13 -19.60
CA SER A 7 13.20 9.25 -19.84
C SER A 7 12.59 9.66 -18.50
N VAL A 8 12.30 10.96 -18.35
CA VAL A 8 11.73 11.52 -17.13
C VAL A 8 10.43 10.79 -16.75
N GLY A 9 9.60 10.45 -17.76
CA GLY A 9 8.37 9.68 -17.58
C GLY A 9 8.57 8.28 -16.98
N GLY A 10 9.63 7.55 -17.36
CA GLY A 10 9.90 6.23 -16.79
C GLY A 10 10.29 6.28 -15.31
N ARG A 11 11.04 7.31 -14.89
CA ARG A 11 11.41 7.49 -13.48
C ARG A 11 10.22 7.91 -12.62
N LEU A 12 9.36 8.78 -13.17
CA LEU A 12 8.15 9.21 -12.50
C LEU A 12 7.17 8.05 -12.29
N GLY A 13 6.98 7.19 -13.31
CA GLY A 13 6.14 6.00 -13.17
C GLY A 13 6.66 5.00 -12.15
N ASP A 14 7.98 4.76 -12.14
CA ASP A 14 8.61 3.90 -11.13
C ASP A 14 8.44 4.46 -9.71
N ALA A 15 8.67 5.76 -9.52
CA ALA A 15 8.53 6.44 -8.23
C ALA A 15 7.07 6.44 -7.76
N ALA A 16 6.11 6.70 -8.66
CA ALA A 16 4.69 6.70 -8.34
C ALA A 16 4.21 5.32 -7.87
N GLN A 17 4.67 4.23 -8.49
CA GLN A 17 4.32 2.87 -8.04
C GLN A 17 4.83 2.58 -6.64
N TRP A 18 6.07 2.93 -6.33
CA TRP A 18 6.61 2.74 -4.98
C TRP A 18 5.93 3.63 -3.94
N ALA A 19 5.58 4.86 -4.33
CA ALA A 19 4.80 5.74 -3.47
C ALA A 19 3.41 5.15 -3.15
N LEU A 20 2.72 4.59 -4.15
CA LEU A 20 1.43 3.92 -3.95
C LEU A 20 1.54 2.69 -3.06
N ILE A 21 2.56 1.85 -3.26
CA ILE A 21 2.83 0.70 -2.38
C ILE A 21 3.09 1.17 -0.95
N GLY A 22 3.94 2.19 -0.78
CA GLY A 22 4.27 2.75 0.53
C GLY A 22 3.04 3.35 1.22
N MET A 23 2.22 4.09 0.50
CA MET A 23 0.97 4.66 1.01
C MET A 23 -0.02 3.57 1.45
N TYR A 24 -0.18 2.51 0.66
CA TYR A 24 -1.01 1.37 1.05
C TYR A 24 -0.52 0.72 2.34
N LEU A 25 0.77 0.36 2.39
CA LEU A 25 1.34 -0.36 3.52
C LEU A 25 1.32 0.49 4.79
N LEU A 26 1.69 1.76 4.69
CA LEU A 26 1.71 2.67 5.82
C LEU A 26 0.29 2.97 6.32
N GLY A 27 -0.66 3.19 5.41
CA GLY A 27 -2.05 3.46 5.77
C GLY A 27 -2.71 2.25 6.42
N SER A 28 -2.63 1.08 5.79
CA SER A 28 -3.31 -0.11 6.31
C SER A 28 -2.60 -0.71 7.53
N PHE A 29 -1.36 -1.15 7.36
CA PHE A 29 -0.63 -1.85 8.42
C PHE A 29 -0.06 -0.90 9.46
N GLY A 30 0.28 0.34 9.12
CA GLY A 30 0.77 1.32 10.10
C GLY A 30 -0.29 1.68 11.13
N ILE A 31 -1.54 1.83 10.72
CA ILE A 31 -2.66 2.11 11.62
C ILE A 31 -3.02 0.88 12.44
N LEU A 32 -3.01 -0.30 11.83
CA LEU A 32 -3.18 -1.57 12.55
C LEU A 32 -2.12 -1.72 13.66
N VAL A 33 -0.85 -1.49 13.35
CA VAL A 33 0.24 -1.56 14.35
C VAL A 33 0.04 -0.54 15.45
N LEU A 34 -0.38 0.69 15.13
CA LEU A 34 -0.66 1.72 16.13
C LEU A 34 -1.80 1.31 17.07
N ALA A 35 -2.88 0.76 16.51
CA ALA A 35 -4.02 0.26 17.29
C ALA A 35 -3.64 -0.92 18.19
N VAL A 36 -2.82 -1.85 17.68
CA VAL A 36 -2.28 -2.97 18.46
C VAL A 36 -1.40 -2.47 19.61
N VAL A 37 -0.55 -1.48 19.37
CA VAL A 37 0.29 -0.90 20.42
C VAL A 37 -0.55 -0.19 21.50
N ASN A 38 -1.60 0.51 21.10
CA ASN A 38 -2.50 1.21 22.03
C ASN A 38 -3.37 0.25 22.85
N SER A 39 -3.89 -0.81 22.23
CA SER A 39 -4.72 -1.82 22.90
C SER A 39 -3.90 -2.83 23.71
N GLY A 40 -2.62 -3.02 23.36
CA GLY A 40 -1.75 -4.04 23.94
C GLY A 40 -2.02 -5.46 23.43
N ASP A 41 -2.95 -5.65 22.48
CA ASP A 41 -3.32 -6.97 21.95
C ASP A 41 -2.55 -7.30 20.66
N VAL A 42 -1.37 -7.90 20.81
CA VAL A 42 -0.53 -8.36 19.68
C VAL A 42 -1.26 -9.40 18.82
N GLY A 43 -2.23 -10.13 19.38
CA GLY A 43 -3.02 -11.12 18.65
C GLY A 43 -3.91 -10.50 17.56
N ALA A 44 -4.27 -9.23 17.71
CA ALA A 44 -5.08 -8.51 16.73
C ALA A 44 -4.33 -8.17 15.43
N LEU A 45 -3.01 -8.39 15.37
CA LEU A 45 -2.25 -8.34 14.10
C LEU A 45 -2.68 -9.44 13.11
N LEU A 46 -3.20 -10.56 13.61
CA LEU A 46 -3.62 -11.70 12.78
C LEU A 46 -5.14 -11.77 12.61
N ASP A 47 -5.87 -11.02 13.42
CA ASP A 47 -7.33 -11.04 13.53
C ASP A 47 -7.82 -9.63 13.90
N PRO A 48 -7.75 -8.68 12.94
CA PRO A 48 -8.12 -7.29 13.17
C PRO A 48 -9.63 -7.14 13.23
N GLY A 49 -10.14 -6.44 14.25
CA GLY A 49 -11.57 -6.19 14.39
C GLY A 49 -11.90 -5.19 15.49
N LEU A 50 -13.07 -4.57 15.38
CA LEU A 50 -13.59 -3.59 16.35
C LEU A 50 -13.62 -4.14 17.76
N ASP A 51 -14.03 -5.41 17.91
CA ASP A 51 -14.16 -6.08 19.20
C ASP A 51 -12.82 -6.16 19.97
N ARG A 52 -11.68 -6.02 19.28
CA ARG A 52 -10.33 -6.13 19.85
C ARG A 52 -9.56 -4.81 19.85
N LEU A 53 -9.72 -4.00 18.81
CA LEU A 53 -8.91 -2.81 18.54
C LEU A 53 -9.65 -1.48 18.71
N ASP A 54 -10.94 -1.50 19.08
CA ASP A 54 -11.85 -0.36 19.04
C ASP A 54 -11.94 0.26 17.62
N ASP A 55 -12.67 1.38 17.49
CA ASP A 55 -12.75 2.15 16.25
C ASP A 55 -11.35 2.65 15.85
N PRO A 56 -10.90 2.44 14.60
CA PRO A 56 -9.57 2.85 14.16
C PRO A 56 -9.31 4.36 14.34
N LYS A 57 -10.37 5.19 14.40
CA LYS A 57 -10.27 6.63 14.66
C LYS A 57 -9.83 6.94 16.08
N VAL A 58 -10.12 6.07 17.05
CA VAL A 58 -9.71 6.25 18.46
C VAL A 58 -8.19 6.14 18.59
N SER A 59 -7.57 5.32 17.75
CA SER A 59 -6.11 5.17 17.71
C SER A 59 -5.39 6.36 17.06
N VAL A 60 -6.13 7.27 16.42
CA VAL A 60 -5.60 8.50 15.82
C VAL A 60 -5.94 9.67 16.74
N PRO A 61 -4.94 10.39 17.30
CA PRO A 61 -5.21 11.52 18.18
C PRO A 61 -5.83 12.69 17.38
N LEU A 62 -7.15 12.76 17.35
CA LEU A 62 -7.93 13.82 16.69
C LEU A 62 -8.03 15.05 17.60
N GLY A 63 -6.97 15.87 17.64
CA GLY A 63 -6.90 17.17 18.31
C GLY A 63 -7.04 18.36 17.35
N TRP A 64 -7.46 19.52 17.88
CA TRP A 64 -8.12 20.68 17.22
C TRP A 64 -7.41 21.41 16.05
N ASP A 65 -6.28 20.93 15.53
CA ASP A 65 -5.74 21.36 14.23
C ASP A 65 -5.62 20.15 13.27
N SER A 66 -6.76 19.47 13.06
CA SER A 66 -6.88 18.19 12.33
C SER A 66 -6.19 18.19 10.95
N ALA A 67 -6.15 19.33 10.25
CA ALA A 67 -5.48 19.44 8.95
C ALA A 67 -3.94 19.43 9.04
N ALA A 68 -3.36 19.78 10.20
CA ALA A 68 -1.91 19.80 10.44
C ALA A 68 -1.39 18.47 11.02
N ASN A 69 -2.29 17.58 11.49
CA ASN A 69 -1.88 16.32 12.08
C ASN A 69 -1.57 15.27 10.99
N PRO A 70 -0.29 14.83 10.82
CA PRO A 70 0.08 13.86 9.79
C PRO A 70 -0.62 12.50 9.97
N LEU A 71 -1.05 12.14 11.18
CA LEU A 71 -1.75 10.88 11.44
C LEU A 71 -3.16 10.88 10.83
N VAL A 72 -3.82 12.05 10.76
CA VAL A 72 -5.12 12.20 10.08
C VAL A 72 -4.97 11.98 8.58
N TRP A 73 -3.89 12.48 7.99
CA TRP A 73 -3.57 12.22 6.58
C TRP A 73 -3.25 10.76 6.32
N ILE A 74 -2.51 10.10 7.21
CA ILE A 74 -2.22 8.66 7.11
C ILE A 74 -3.52 7.85 7.20
N PHE A 75 -4.45 8.21 8.09
CA PHE A 75 -5.78 7.60 8.17
C PHE A 75 -6.64 7.84 6.92
N GLY A 76 -6.68 9.07 6.42
CA GLY A 76 -7.37 9.40 5.17
C GLY A 76 -6.82 8.58 3.98
N VAL A 77 -5.50 8.44 3.88
CA VAL A 77 -4.84 7.60 2.88
C VAL A 77 -5.15 6.13 3.11
N ALA A 78 -5.17 5.64 4.35
CA ALA A 78 -5.53 4.26 4.66
C ALA A 78 -6.93 3.92 4.16
N ARG A 79 -7.91 4.78 4.46
CA ARG A 79 -9.31 4.61 4.04
C ARG A 79 -9.46 4.69 2.52
N LEU A 80 -8.82 5.69 1.89
CA LEU A 80 -8.76 5.78 0.43
C LEU A 80 -8.17 4.52 -0.19
N THR A 81 -7.12 3.96 0.42
CA THR A 81 -6.48 2.79 -0.14
C THR A 81 -7.27 1.52 0.13
N ALA A 82 -7.98 1.38 1.26
CA ALA A 82 -8.93 0.28 1.47
C ALA A 82 -10.02 0.27 0.38
N ILE A 83 -10.53 1.44 -0.02
CA ILE A 83 -11.54 1.56 -1.08
C ILE A 83 -10.92 1.33 -2.48
N LEU A 84 -9.70 1.82 -2.70
CA LEU A 84 -9.07 1.86 -4.03
C LEU A 84 -8.05 0.74 -4.28
N ILE A 85 -7.83 -0.19 -3.34
CA ILE A 85 -6.76 -1.20 -3.47
C ILE A 85 -6.95 -2.06 -4.72
N VAL A 86 -8.18 -2.46 -5.04
CA VAL A 86 -8.49 -3.28 -6.21
C VAL A 86 -8.14 -2.57 -7.52
N PRO A 87 -8.67 -1.35 -7.82
CA PRO A 87 -8.29 -0.65 -9.04
C PRO A 87 -6.80 -0.28 -9.04
N VAL A 88 -6.24 0.17 -7.92
CA VAL A 88 -4.82 0.57 -7.83
C VAL A 88 -3.88 -0.61 -8.09
N ALA A 89 -4.16 -1.78 -7.51
CA ALA A 89 -3.37 -2.98 -7.72
C ALA A 89 -3.49 -3.49 -9.16
N ALA A 90 -4.68 -3.45 -9.76
CA ALA A 90 -4.88 -3.79 -11.16
C ALA A 90 -4.03 -2.90 -12.09
N PHE A 91 -4.05 -1.58 -11.89
CA PHE A 91 -3.19 -0.66 -12.62
C PHE A 91 -1.70 -0.91 -12.36
N GLY A 92 -1.34 -1.21 -11.12
CA GLY A 92 0.03 -1.55 -10.72
C GLY A 92 0.58 -2.76 -11.48
N VAL A 93 -0.20 -3.84 -11.60
CA VAL A 93 0.16 -5.03 -12.36
C VAL A 93 0.31 -4.72 -13.85
N ILE A 94 -0.63 -3.97 -14.45
CA ILE A 94 -0.58 -3.59 -15.87
C ILE A 94 0.69 -2.79 -16.17
N LEU A 95 0.94 -1.73 -15.39
CA LEU A 95 2.10 -0.88 -15.57
C LEU A 95 3.41 -1.65 -15.30
N GLY A 96 3.43 -2.52 -14.29
CA GLY A 96 4.53 -3.45 -14.04
C GLY A 96 4.81 -4.34 -15.26
N GLY A 97 3.77 -4.95 -15.84
CA GLY A 97 3.85 -5.78 -17.04
C GLY A 97 4.38 -5.04 -18.25
N LEU A 98 3.88 -3.83 -18.51
CA LEU A 98 4.39 -2.96 -19.59
C LEU A 98 5.86 -2.62 -19.40
N SER A 99 6.27 -2.30 -18.17
CA SER A 99 7.68 -2.01 -17.85
C SER A 99 8.59 -3.24 -18.01
N ALA A 100 8.10 -4.44 -17.65
CA ALA A 100 8.82 -5.70 -17.85
C ALA A 100 8.98 -6.03 -19.33
N ALA A 101 7.92 -5.85 -20.13
CA ALA A 101 7.96 -6.03 -21.58
C ALA A 101 8.97 -5.08 -22.25
N ALA A 102 8.96 -3.81 -21.85
CA ALA A 102 9.93 -2.82 -22.34
C ALA A 102 11.38 -3.16 -21.94
N ALA A 103 11.60 -3.58 -20.69
CA ALA A 103 12.92 -3.97 -20.20
C ALA A 103 13.46 -5.24 -20.89
N ARG A 104 12.59 -6.22 -21.14
CA ARG A 104 12.93 -7.45 -21.87
C ARG A 104 13.35 -7.15 -23.31
N ARG A 105 12.62 -6.28 -24.01
CA ARG A 105 12.99 -5.83 -25.37
C ARG A 105 14.33 -5.08 -25.40
N ALA A 106 14.63 -4.32 -24.34
CA ALA A 106 15.89 -3.58 -24.22
C ALA A 106 17.08 -4.43 -23.73
N GLY A 107 16.88 -5.70 -23.38
CA GLY A 107 17.94 -6.57 -22.82
C GLY A 107 18.45 -6.14 -21.44
N ASP A 108 17.77 -5.22 -20.75
CA ASP A 108 18.19 -4.69 -19.44
C ASP A 108 17.66 -5.59 -18.31
N ARG A 109 18.48 -6.60 -17.95
CA ARG A 109 18.15 -7.57 -16.88
C ARG A 109 17.85 -6.90 -15.54
N ARG A 110 18.55 -5.80 -15.20
CA ARG A 110 18.33 -5.13 -13.92
C ARG A 110 16.94 -4.48 -13.88
N ARG A 111 16.56 -3.78 -14.94
CA ARG A 111 15.20 -3.19 -15.05
C ARG A 111 14.12 -4.25 -15.07
N LEU A 112 14.37 -5.37 -15.75
CA LEU A 112 13.44 -6.49 -15.78
C LEU A 112 13.21 -7.04 -14.36
N ASN A 113 14.26 -7.28 -13.59
CA ASN A 113 14.13 -7.78 -12.22
C ASN A 113 13.34 -6.82 -11.31
N PHE A 114 13.58 -5.50 -11.41
CA PHE A 114 12.80 -4.52 -10.67
C PHE A 114 11.34 -4.43 -11.13
N ALA A 115 11.06 -4.60 -12.42
CA ALA A 115 9.70 -4.66 -12.93
C ALA A 115 8.96 -5.90 -12.40
N LEU A 116 9.61 -7.06 -12.44
CA LEU A 116 9.06 -8.31 -11.91
C LEU A 116 8.83 -8.24 -10.40
N LEU A 117 9.77 -7.69 -9.63
CA LEU A 117 9.60 -7.49 -8.20
C LEU A 117 8.34 -6.67 -7.90
N ARG A 118 8.10 -5.60 -8.66
CA ARG A 118 6.89 -4.76 -8.47
C ARG A 118 5.61 -5.50 -8.82
N ILE A 119 5.61 -6.30 -9.89
CA ILE A 119 4.48 -7.17 -10.22
C ILE A 119 4.21 -8.13 -9.06
N VAL A 120 5.24 -8.80 -8.55
CA VAL A 120 5.11 -9.73 -7.41
C VAL A 120 4.54 -9.02 -6.19
N VAL A 121 5.05 -7.83 -5.84
CA VAL A 121 4.52 -7.04 -4.73
C VAL A 121 3.04 -6.74 -4.96
N TRP A 122 2.65 -6.21 -6.12
CA TRP A 122 1.24 -5.92 -6.40
C TRP A 122 0.35 -7.16 -6.35
N VAL A 123 0.82 -8.29 -6.86
CA VAL A 123 0.08 -9.57 -6.79
C VAL A 123 -0.09 -10.02 -5.34
N VAL A 124 0.94 -9.89 -4.50
CA VAL A 124 0.84 -10.21 -3.06
C VAL A 124 -0.13 -9.27 -2.37
N LEU A 125 -0.05 -7.96 -2.61
CA LEU A 125 -0.99 -6.99 -2.02
C LEU A 125 -2.43 -7.27 -2.48
N PHE A 126 -2.62 -7.66 -3.73
CA PHE A 126 -3.92 -8.06 -4.26
C PHE A 126 -4.42 -9.34 -3.57
N ALA A 127 -3.58 -10.36 -3.44
CA ALA A 127 -3.94 -11.61 -2.76
C ALA A 127 -4.30 -11.36 -1.28
N VAL A 128 -3.55 -10.50 -0.59
CA VAL A 128 -3.87 -10.08 0.78
C VAL A 128 -5.20 -9.35 0.82
N ALA A 129 -5.43 -8.38 -0.08
CA ALA A 129 -6.68 -7.62 -0.14
C ALA A 129 -7.92 -8.49 -0.37
N PHE A 130 -7.81 -9.58 -1.15
CA PHE A 130 -8.88 -10.53 -1.40
C PHE A 130 -8.92 -11.72 -0.43
N SER A 131 -8.01 -11.76 0.54
CA SER A 131 -8.06 -12.77 1.60
C SER A 131 -9.09 -12.38 2.66
N PRO A 132 -9.62 -13.34 3.44
CA PRO A 132 -10.49 -13.04 4.57
C PRO A 132 -9.87 -12.04 5.56
N TYR A 133 -8.55 -12.13 5.76
CA TYR A 133 -7.79 -11.19 6.57
C TYR A 133 -7.83 -9.77 6.00
N GLY A 134 -7.64 -9.62 4.68
CA GLY A 134 -7.70 -8.31 4.01
C GLY A 134 -9.09 -7.70 4.07
N GLU A 135 -10.13 -8.51 3.91
CA GLU A 135 -11.52 -8.07 4.04
C GLU A 135 -11.80 -7.55 5.45
N GLN A 136 -11.43 -8.30 6.49
CA GLN A 136 -11.57 -7.85 7.89
C GLN A 136 -10.80 -6.56 8.14
N LEU A 137 -9.55 -6.48 7.67
CA LEU A 137 -8.72 -5.28 7.80
C LEU A 137 -9.35 -4.07 7.09
N HIS A 138 -9.90 -4.25 5.89
CA HIS A 138 -10.52 -3.16 5.13
C HIS A 138 -11.86 -2.74 5.71
N ILE A 139 -12.66 -3.68 6.21
CA ILE A 139 -13.91 -3.37 6.93
C ILE A 139 -13.58 -2.57 8.19
N TRP A 140 -12.63 -3.05 9.00
CA TRP A 140 -12.21 -2.33 10.20
C TRP A 140 -11.67 -0.93 9.87
N LEU A 141 -10.83 -0.77 8.84
CA LEU A 141 -10.31 0.54 8.42
C LEU A 141 -11.39 1.47 7.81
N ALA A 142 -12.47 0.92 7.28
CA ALA A 142 -13.52 1.68 6.63
C ALA A 142 -14.53 2.26 7.63
N ASP A 143 -14.66 1.61 8.79
CA ASP A 143 -15.54 2.02 9.89
C ASP A 143 -15.10 3.34 10.52
#